data_AF-V4ZKU6-F1
#
_entry.id   AF-V4ZKU6-F1
#
_cell.length_a   1.000
_cell.length_b   1.000
_cell.length_c   1.000
_cell.angle_alpha   90.00
_cell.angle_beta   90.00
_cell.angle_gamma   90.00
#
_symmetry.space_group_name_H-M   'P 1'
#
loop_
_entity.id
_entity.type
_entity.pdbx_description
1 polymer ?
#
loop_
_entity_poly.entity_id
_entity_poly.type
_entity_poly.pdbx_seq_one_letter_code
_entity_poly.pdbx_strand_id
1 'polypeptide(L)'
;MGTVVGVYDAALPASGRDLVAAGYALYGPITTLVVADDAGVSEEVVDRGNGDDGVSRSVVVDDLTLPDEPTVYGFGGRVPDWPAAFREYAREVEDELKLRYGGSMVGDVNQVVTYGGVFAYPALVDAPEGKLRLSFEANPIAYIIEAMGGASSDGSGSILDVEPEGLHDRVPLYIGNGRLIDRLEAALDDG
;
A
#
# COMPACT_ATOMS: atom_id res chain seq x y z
N MET A 1 -1.58 -6.24 -12.41
CA MET A 1 -3.02 -5.99 -12.14
C MET A 1 -3.42 -6.83 -10.94
N GLY A 2 -4.42 -6.42 -10.19
CA GLY A 2 -4.85 -7.14 -9.00
C GLY A 2 -6.24 -6.72 -8.54
N THR A 3 -6.68 -7.32 -7.46
CA THR A 3 -7.92 -6.97 -6.75
C THR A 3 -7.55 -6.63 -5.31
N VAL A 4 -8.16 -5.58 -4.76
CA VAL A 4 -8.02 -5.17 -3.36
C VAL A 4 -9.39 -5.32 -2.69
N VAL A 5 -9.40 -5.82 -1.45
CA VAL A 5 -10.60 -6.02 -0.65
C VAL A 5 -10.32 -5.56 0.77
N GLY A 6 -11.25 -4.80 1.34
CA GLY A 6 -11.31 -4.52 2.77
C GLY A 6 -12.65 -5.02 3.33
N VAL A 7 -12.62 -5.57 4.55
CA VAL A 7 -13.78 -6.04 5.30
C VAL A 7 -13.91 -5.18 6.55
N TYR A 8 -15.02 -4.47 6.67
CA TYR A 8 -15.26 -3.51 7.74
C TYR A 8 -16.33 -4.02 8.71
N ASP A 9 -16.15 -3.75 10.01
CA ASP A 9 -17.18 -3.90 11.04
C ASP A 9 -17.93 -2.58 11.27
N ALA A 10 -18.20 -1.86 10.18
CA ALA A 10 -18.97 -0.63 10.15
C ALA A 10 -19.64 -0.47 8.77
N ALA A 11 -20.71 0.33 8.72
CA ALA A 11 -21.32 0.70 7.45
C ALA A 11 -20.43 1.70 6.71
N LEU A 12 -20.26 1.52 5.40
CA LEU A 12 -19.49 2.47 4.59
C LEU A 12 -20.25 3.79 4.36
N PRO A 13 -19.55 4.93 4.29
CA PRO A 13 -18.09 5.08 4.44
C PRO A 13 -17.62 4.88 5.89
N ALA A 14 -16.46 4.23 6.06
CA ALA A 14 -15.89 3.88 7.36
C ALA A 14 -14.38 4.16 7.38
N SER A 15 -13.85 4.42 8.58
CA SER A 15 -12.43 4.69 8.80
C SER A 15 -11.63 3.40 8.59
N GLY A 16 -10.32 3.52 8.31
CA GLY A 16 -9.45 2.36 8.22
C GLY A 16 -9.34 1.59 9.54
N ARG A 17 -9.60 2.25 10.69
CA ARG A 17 -9.69 1.60 12.00
C ARG A 17 -10.88 0.65 12.16
N ASP A 18 -11.89 0.72 11.28
CA ASP A 18 -13.05 -0.19 11.29
C ASP A 18 -12.79 -1.49 10.50
N LEU A 19 -11.60 -1.67 9.91
CA LEU A 19 -11.22 -2.90 9.21
C LEU A 19 -11.00 -4.05 10.19
N VAL A 20 -11.63 -5.20 9.90
CA VAL A 20 -11.40 -6.49 10.60
C VAL A 20 -10.60 -7.48 9.77
N ALA A 21 -10.50 -7.24 8.46
CA ALA A 21 -9.60 -7.96 7.57
C ALA A 21 -9.39 -7.17 6.28
N ALA A 22 -8.25 -7.36 5.63
CA ALA A 22 -7.98 -6.83 4.31
C ALA A 22 -7.16 -7.82 3.48
N GLY A 23 -7.19 -7.67 2.16
CA GLY A 23 -6.34 -8.49 1.31
C GLY A 23 -6.22 -7.95 -0.10
N TYR A 24 -5.22 -8.45 -0.82
CA TYR A 24 -5.10 -8.22 -2.25
C TYR A 24 -4.69 -9.48 -3.00
N ALA A 25 -5.30 -9.69 -4.17
CA ALA A 25 -4.89 -10.70 -5.13
C ALA A 25 -3.99 -10.04 -6.19
N LEU A 26 -2.79 -10.57 -6.39
CA LEU A 26 -1.90 -10.17 -7.46
C LEU A 26 -2.02 -11.15 -8.63
N TYR A 27 -2.44 -10.66 -9.79
CA TYR A 27 -2.49 -11.44 -11.04
C TYR A 27 -1.15 -11.33 -11.77
N GLY A 28 -0.12 -11.93 -11.18
CA GLY A 28 1.25 -11.99 -11.70
C GLY A 28 1.52 -13.24 -12.54
N PRO A 29 2.80 -13.61 -12.75
CA PRO A 29 3.17 -14.90 -13.34
C PRO A 29 2.62 -16.09 -12.54
N ILE A 30 2.51 -15.92 -11.23
CA ILE A 30 1.78 -16.76 -10.29
C ILE A 30 0.72 -15.87 -9.66
N THR A 31 -0.49 -16.40 -9.45
CA THR A 31 -1.52 -15.66 -8.71
C THR A 31 -1.27 -15.84 -7.22
N THR A 32 -0.97 -14.74 -6.53
CA THR A 32 -0.81 -14.74 -5.08
C THR A 32 -1.92 -13.94 -4.43
N LEU A 33 -2.19 -14.25 -3.16
CA LEU A 33 -3.13 -13.54 -2.31
C LEU A 33 -2.41 -13.20 -1.01
N VAL A 34 -2.41 -11.91 -0.65
CA VAL A 34 -2.02 -11.46 0.68
C VAL A 34 -3.30 -11.22 1.47
N VAL A 35 -3.37 -11.79 2.66
CA VAL A 35 -4.51 -11.67 3.58
C VAL A 35 -3.99 -11.20 4.94
N ALA A 36 -4.61 -10.16 5.49
CA ALA A 36 -4.33 -9.63 6.82
C ALA A 36 -5.61 -9.64 7.66
N ASP A 37 -5.50 -10.09 8.90
CA ASP A 37 -6.54 -10.04 9.94
C ASP A 37 -5.88 -10.00 11.33
N ASP A 38 -6.67 -10.17 12.39
CA ASP A 38 -6.17 -10.17 13.78
C ASP A 38 -5.10 -11.24 14.09
N ALA A 39 -4.96 -12.27 13.26
CA ALA A 39 -3.93 -13.30 13.41
C ALA A 39 -2.58 -12.93 12.78
N GLY A 40 -2.53 -11.85 12.00
CA GLY A 40 -1.33 -11.39 11.29
C GLY A 40 -1.56 -11.37 9.78
N VAL A 41 -0.48 -11.55 9.02
CA VAL A 41 -0.51 -11.48 7.55
C VAL A 41 0.03 -12.76 6.94
N SER A 42 -0.66 -13.31 5.95
CA SER A 42 -0.21 -14.49 5.21
C SER A 42 -0.11 -14.22 3.72
N GLU A 43 0.90 -14.81 3.07
CA GLU A 43 0.97 -14.93 1.61
C GLU A 43 0.56 -16.33 1.19
N GLU A 44 -0.40 -16.40 0.27
CA GLU A 44 -0.91 -17.61 -0.30
C GLU A 44 -0.71 -17.64 -1.82
N VAL A 45 -0.51 -18.83 -2.37
CA VAL A 45 -0.56 -19.08 -3.81
C VAL A 45 -1.92 -19.66 -4.18
N VAL A 46 -2.47 -19.15 -5.28
CA VAL A 46 -3.67 -19.68 -5.93
C VAL A 46 -3.23 -20.54 -7.11
N ASP A 47 -3.60 -21.82 -7.07
CA ASP A 47 -3.29 -22.77 -8.13
C ASP A 47 -4.57 -23.40 -8.70
N ARG A 48 -4.50 -23.82 -9.96
CA ARG A 48 -5.46 -24.76 -10.55
C ARG A 48 -4.76 -26.10 -10.59
N GLY A 49 -5.25 -27.06 -9.82
CA GLY A 49 -4.68 -28.41 -9.81
C GLY A 49 -4.57 -29.00 -11.21
N ASN A 50 -3.65 -29.95 -11.41
CA ASN A 50 -3.45 -30.63 -12.70
C ASN A 50 -4.59 -31.62 -13.08
N GLY A 51 -5.80 -31.48 -12.52
CA GLY A 51 -6.93 -32.40 -12.64
C GLY A 51 -8.30 -31.71 -12.59
N ASP A 52 -9.37 -32.47 -12.31
CA ASP A 52 -10.77 -31.99 -12.19
C ASP A 52 -11.05 -31.22 -10.88
N ASP A 53 -10.04 -31.13 -10.02
CA ASP A 53 -10.07 -30.39 -8.77
C ASP A 53 -9.88 -28.90 -9.07
N GLY A 54 -10.86 -28.08 -8.66
CA GLY A 54 -10.97 -26.67 -9.01
C GLY A 54 -9.84 -25.75 -8.50
N VAL A 55 -10.18 -24.51 -8.15
CA VAL A 55 -9.20 -23.54 -7.64
C VAL A 55 -8.84 -23.88 -6.19
N SER A 56 -7.55 -24.03 -5.90
CA SER A 56 -7.03 -24.23 -4.54
C SER A 56 -6.19 -23.04 -4.08
N ARG A 57 -6.06 -22.91 -2.75
CA ARG A 57 -5.25 -21.90 -2.06
C ARG A 57 -4.35 -22.60 -1.06
N SER A 58 -3.08 -22.22 -1.00
CA SER A 58 -2.12 -22.74 -0.02
C SER A 58 -1.22 -21.64 0.51
N VAL A 59 -1.05 -21.58 1.83
CA VAL A 59 -0.12 -20.66 2.50
C VAL A 59 1.31 -21.00 2.11
N VAL A 60 2.06 -20.00 1.68
CA VAL A 60 3.50 -20.08 1.37
C VAL A 60 4.32 -19.38 2.44
N VAL A 61 3.81 -18.28 2.98
CA VAL A 61 4.38 -17.58 4.14
C VAL A 61 3.27 -17.35 5.15
N ASP A 62 3.50 -17.82 6.36
CA ASP A 62 2.69 -17.54 7.56
C ASP A 62 3.44 -16.48 8.37
N ASP A 63 2.75 -15.48 8.90
CA ASP A 63 3.34 -14.32 9.60
C ASP A 63 4.33 -13.50 8.74
N LEU A 64 3.85 -13.03 7.59
CA LEU A 64 4.60 -12.18 6.67
C LEU A 64 4.83 -10.78 7.27
N THR A 65 6.09 -10.37 7.35
CA THR A 65 6.51 -9.04 7.82
C THR A 65 7.26 -8.27 6.74
N LEU A 66 7.29 -6.94 6.84
CA LEU A 66 8.11 -6.13 5.95
C LEU A 66 9.60 -6.32 6.26
N PRO A 67 10.48 -6.42 5.24
CA PRO A 67 11.92 -6.46 5.46
C PRO A 67 12.44 -5.18 6.12
N ASP A 68 13.29 -5.30 7.14
CA ASP A 68 13.88 -4.16 7.87
C ASP A 68 14.79 -3.28 6.99
N GLU A 69 15.47 -3.89 6.01
CA GLU A 69 16.36 -3.20 5.08
C GLU A 69 15.64 -2.94 3.74
N PRO A 70 15.02 -1.76 3.54
CA PRO A 70 14.39 -1.39 2.29
C PRO A 70 15.39 -1.33 1.14
N THR A 71 14.96 -1.79 -0.04
CA THR A 71 15.80 -1.77 -1.24
C THR A 71 15.11 -1.18 -2.47
N VAL A 72 13.79 -0.95 -2.41
CA VAL A 72 13.01 -0.45 -3.55
C VAL A 72 12.18 0.79 -3.22
N TYR A 73 11.84 1.55 -4.25
CA TYR A 73 10.80 2.57 -4.17
C TYR A 73 9.90 2.52 -5.40
N GLY A 74 8.65 2.94 -5.25
CA GLY A 74 7.68 3.03 -6.34
C GLY A 74 6.80 4.26 -6.21
N PHE A 75 7.06 5.29 -7.01
CA PHE A 75 6.33 6.56 -6.94
C PHE A 75 5.45 6.79 -8.17
N GLY A 76 4.17 7.01 -7.90
CA GLY A 76 3.16 7.34 -8.88
C GLY A 76 2.99 8.83 -9.13
N GLY A 77 2.17 9.16 -10.14
CA GLY A 77 2.08 10.53 -10.66
C GLY A 77 3.25 10.88 -11.58
N ARG A 78 3.17 12.03 -12.25
CA ARG A 78 4.28 12.51 -13.08
C ARG A 78 5.11 13.48 -12.27
N VAL A 79 6.44 13.35 -12.36
CA VAL A 79 7.42 14.21 -11.67
C VAL A 79 7.12 15.73 -11.80
N PRO A 80 6.72 16.27 -12.97
CA PRO A 80 6.41 17.70 -13.08
C PRO A 80 5.19 18.16 -12.28
N ASP A 81 4.28 17.23 -11.96
CA ASP A 81 3.02 17.52 -11.27
C ASP A 81 3.16 17.32 -9.75
N TRP A 82 4.33 16.87 -9.27
CA TRP A 82 4.59 16.70 -7.84
C TRP A 82 4.83 18.05 -7.13
N PRO A 83 4.28 18.23 -5.93
CA PRO A 83 4.66 19.32 -5.02
C PRO A 83 6.17 19.36 -4.79
N ALA A 84 6.69 20.55 -4.46
CA ALA A 84 8.13 20.75 -4.31
C ALA A 84 8.73 19.87 -3.21
N ALA A 85 8.07 19.81 -2.04
CA ALA A 85 8.48 18.99 -0.90
C ALA A 85 8.57 17.50 -1.25
N PHE A 86 7.52 16.93 -1.85
CA PHE A 86 7.55 15.52 -2.27
C PHE A 86 8.65 15.24 -3.31
N ARG A 87 8.89 16.17 -4.25
CA ARG A 87 9.96 16.02 -5.25
C ARG A 87 11.35 16.04 -4.63
N GLU A 88 11.55 16.77 -3.53
CA GLU A 88 12.80 16.78 -2.79
C GLU A 88 13.03 15.44 -2.08
N TYR A 89 12.04 14.99 -1.30
CA TYR A 89 12.04 13.66 -0.69
C TYR A 89 12.29 12.55 -1.72
N ALA A 90 11.64 12.62 -2.88
CA ALA A 90 11.77 11.62 -3.93
C ALA A 90 13.21 11.50 -4.45
N ARG A 91 13.93 12.63 -4.57
CA ARG A 91 15.34 12.63 -5.01
C ARG A 91 16.25 11.94 -4.01
N GLU A 92 16.04 12.16 -2.72
CA GLU A 92 16.82 11.49 -1.67
C GLU A 92 16.61 9.97 -1.70
N VAL A 93 15.35 9.54 -1.88
CA VAL A 93 15.02 8.12 -2.01
C VAL A 93 15.61 7.51 -3.30
N GLU A 94 15.59 8.26 -4.40
CA GLU A 94 16.14 7.84 -5.69
C GLU A 94 17.65 7.55 -5.64
N ASP A 95 18.39 8.30 -4.82
CA ASP A 95 19.82 8.11 -4.63
C ASP A 95 20.14 6.85 -3.79
N GLU A 96 19.19 6.38 -2.97
CA GLU A 96 19.36 5.27 -2.02
C GLU A 96 18.76 3.94 -2.50
N LEU A 97 17.59 3.98 -3.15
CA LEU A 97 16.75 2.82 -3.42
C LEU A 97 16.54 2.59 -4.92
N LYS A 98 16.14 1.36 -5.29
CA LYS A 98 15.93 0.99 -6.70
C LYS A 98 14.48 1.22 -7.14
N LEU A 99 14.30 1.88 -8.29
CA LEU A 99 12.98 2.08 -8.88
C LEU A 99 12.28 0.75 -9.18
N ARG A 100 11.05 0.62 -8.69
CA ARG A 100 10.07 -0.43 -8.98
C ARG A 100 8.69 0.23 -9.09
N TYR A 101 8.37 0.71 -10.28
CA TYR A 101 7.06 1.26 -10.59
C TYR A 101 6.57 0.76 -11.95
N GLY A 102 5.57 -0.13 -11.90
CA GLY A 102 4.89 -0.72 -13.05
C GLY A 102 3.54 -0.07 -13.35
N GLY A 103 3.05 0.84 -12.50
CA GLY A 103 1.79 1.57 -12.71
C GLY A 103 0.54 0.79 -12.30
N SER A 104 0.70 -0.23 -11.45
CA SER A 104 -0.38 -1.07 -10.93
C SER A 104 -0.21 -1.15 -9.43
N MET A 105 -1.05 -0.44 -8.66
CA MET A 105 -0.91 -0.33 -7.19
C MET A 105 -0.59 -1.66 -6.51
N VAL A 106 -1.39 -2.70 -6.76
CA VAL A 106 -1.15 -4.04 -6.16
C VAL A 106 0.23 -4.62 -6.50
N GLY A 107 0.68 -4.43 -7.74
CA GLY A 107 2.00 -4.92 -8.18
C GLY A 107 3.12 -4.11 -7.54
N ASP A 108 2.97 -2.79 -7.48
CA ASP A 108 3.97 -1.88 -6.91
C ASP A 108 4.09 -2.03 -5.38
N VAL A 109 2.95 -2.16 -4.68
CA VAL A 109 2.90 -2.50 -3.25
C VAL A 109 3.52 -3.87 -2.97
N ASN A 110 3.25 -4.87 -3.82
CA ASN A 110 3.85 -6.19 -3.63
C ASN A 110 5.39 -6.16 -3.77
N GLN A 111 5.96 -5.27 -4.58
CA GLN A 111 7.42 -5.05 -4.59
C GLN A 111 7.93 -4.53 -3.23
N VAL A 112 7.20 -3.61 -2.60
CA VAL A 112 7.54 -3.11 -1.25
C VAL A 112 7.43 -4.22 -0.22
N VAL A 113 6.36 -5.02 -0.26
CA VAL A 113 6.18 -6.19 0.62
C VAL A 113 7.33 -7.19 0.49
N THR A 114 7.75 -7.51 -0.73
CA THR A 114 8.83 -8.50 -0.95
C THR A 114 10.22 -7.99 -0.56
N TYR A 115 10.52 -6.71 -0.82
CA TYR A 115 11.89 -6.21 -0.82
C TYR A 115 12.19 -5.14 0.24
N GLY A 116 11.16 -4.71 0.98
CA GLY A 116 11.21 -3.50 1.80
C GLY A 116 11.36 -2.26 0.93
N GLY A 117 10.77 -1.14 1.35
CA GLY A 117 10.81 0.07 0.56
C GLY A 117 9.73 1.06 0.92
N VAL A 118 9.43 1.90 -0.06
CA VAL A 118 8.34 2.87 0.02
C VAL A 118 7.59 2.94 -1.30
N PHE A 119 6.27 2.89 -1.22
CA PHE A 119 5.37 3.24 -2.32
C PHE A 119 4.71 4.57 -2.00
N ALA A 120 4.56 5.42 -3.01
CA ALA A 120 3.85 6.69 -2.88
C ALA A 120 2.97 6.95 -4.09
N TYR A 121 1.76 7.44 -3.85
CA TYR A 121 0.96 8.16 -4.81
C TYR A 121 0.62 9.53 -4.20
N PRO A 122 1.49 10.53 -4.38
CA PRO A 122 1.36 11.80 -3.67
C PRO A 122 0.15 12.60 -4.14
N ALA A 123 -0.18 13.63 -3.37
CA ALA A 123 -0.92 14.78 -3.89
C ALA A 123 -0.22 15.34 -5.13
N LEU A 124 -1.00 15.83 -6.10
CA LEU A 124 -0.47 16.53 -7.27
C LEU A 124 -0.87 18.00 -7.23
N VAL A 125 -0.13 18.86 -7.91
CA VAL A 125 -0.44 20.30 -8.01
C VAL A 125 -1.87 20.54 -8.50
N ASP A 126 -2.34 19.75 -9.47
CA ASP A 126 -3.70 19.84 -10.03
C ASP A 126 -4.70 18.85 -9.40
N ALA A 127 -4.26 18.03 -8.44
CA ALA A 127 -5.08 17.05 -7.74
C ALA A 127 -4.61 16.90 -6.28
N PRO A 128 -4.87 17.88 -5.42
CA PRO A 128 -4.37 17.91 -4.04
C PRO A 128 -4.93 16.77 -3.19
N GLU A 129 -6.17 16.35 -3.46
CA GLU A 129 -6.82 15.20 -2.80
C GLU A 129 -6.21 13.84 -3.19
N GLY A 130 -5.16 13.82 -4.03
CA GLY A 130 -4.60 12.58 -4.57
C GLY A 130 -5.50 11.88 -5.58
N LYS A 131 -5.21 10.60 -5.82
CA LYS A 131 -5.86 9.80 -6.88
C LYS A 131 -6.53 8.52 -6.38
N LEU A 132 -5.95 7.88 -5.37
CA LEU A 132 -6.39 6.58 -4.88
C LEU A 132 -7.58 6.78 -3.95
N ARG A 133 -8.52 5.83 -3.93
CA ARG A 133 -9.72 5.93 -3.10
C ARG A 133 -9.45 5.44 -1.70
N LEU A 134 -9.94 6.18 -0.73
CA LEU A 134 -9.74 5.90 0.69
C LEU A 134 -10.26 4.50 1.05
N SER A 135 -11.57 4.26 0.87
CA SER A 135 -12.23 3.06 1.43
C SER A 135 -11.85 1.72 0.78
N PHE A 136 -11.39 1.70 -0.47
CA PHE A 136 -11.18 0.44 -1.21
C PHE A 136 -9.86 0.36 -1.97
N GLU A 137 -8.99 1.38 -1.84
CA GLU A 137 -7.60 1.31 -2.30
C GLU A 137 -6.64 1.57 -1.13
N ALA A 138 -6.74 2.72 -0.46
CA ALA A 138 -5.78 3.13 0.58
C ALA A 138 -5.98 2.39 1.91
N ASN A 139 -7.17 2.40 2.50
CA ASN A 139 -7.44 1.75 3.79
C ASN A 139 -7.03 0.26 3.80
N PRO A 140 -7.43 -0.58 2.82
CA PRO A 140 -7.05 -1.99 2.86
C PRO A 140 -5.54 -2.21 2.72
N ILE A 141 -4.86 -1.42 1.90
CA ILE A 141 -3.39 -1.53 1.74
C ILE A 141 -2.67 -1.04 2.99
N ALA A 142 -3.11 0.08 3.58
CA ALA A 142 -2.56 0.60 4.82
C ALA A 142 -2.69 -0.42 5.96
N TYR A 143 -3.85 -1.06 6.10
CA TYR A 143 -4.08 -2.10 7.12
C TYR A 143 -3.10 -3.27 6.97
N ILE A 144 -2.93 -3.76 5.74
CA ILE A 144 -1.98 -4.85 5.46
C ILE A 144 -0.55 -4.42 5.80
N ILE A 145 -0.13 -3.22 5.39
CA ILE A 145 1.23 -2.73 5.60
C ILE A 145 1.55 -2.49 7.08
N GLU A 146 0.62 -1.89 7.83
CA GLU A 146 0.79 -1.68 9.28
C GLU A 146 0.79 -3.02 10.03
N ALA A 147 -0.03 -3.99 9.62
CA ALA A 147 -0.02 -5.34 10.19
C ALA A 147 1.32 -6.08 9.95
N MET A 148 2.04 -5.75 8.88
CA MET A 148 3.40 -6.25 8.60
C MET A 148 4.52 -5.50 9.36
N GLY A 149 4.18 -4.56 10.26
CA GLY A 149 5.13 -3.72 10.97
C GLY A 149 5.62 -2.49 10.19
N GLY A 150 4.98 -2.17 9.06
CA GLY A 150 5.23 -0.94 8.31
C GLY A 150 4.45 0.26 8.84
N ALA A 151 4.46 1.34 8.07
CA ALA A 151 3.66 2.52 8.31
C ALA A 151 2.90 2.92 7.04
N SER A 152 1.77 3.60 7.26
CA SER A 152 1.01 4.29 6.23
C SER A 152 0.92 5.77 6.58
N SER A 153 0.74 6.63 5.58
CA SER A 153 0.52 8.05 5.78
C SER A 153 -0.28 8.69 4.65
N ASP A 154 -1.09 9.70 4.97
CA ASP A 154 -1.70 10.64 4.02
C ASP A 154 -0.81 11.87 3.72
N GLY A 155 0.36 11.91 4.36
CA GLY A 155 1.31 13.02 4.35
C GLY A 155 1.41 13.74 5.70
N SER A 156 0.49 13.48 6.62
CA SER A 156 0.44 14.07 7.97
C SER A 156 0.19 13.07 9.10
N GLY A 157 -0.35 11.89 8.78
CA GLY A 157 -0.51 10.79 9.72
C GLY A 157 -1.10 9.55 9.05
N SER A 158 -1.32 8.49 9.84
CA SER A 158 -1.76 7.18 9.32
C SER A 158 -3.04 7.29 8.48
N ILE A 159 -3.02 6.59 7.34
CA ILE A 159 -4.19 6.43 6.46
C ILE A 159 -5.36 5.83 7.23
N LEU A 160 -5.07 4.95 8.20
CA LEU A 160 -6.13 4.29 8.96
C LEU A 160 -6.91 5.26 9.86
N ASP A 161 -6.32 6.42 10.20
CA ASP A 161 -6.96 7.45 11.02
C ASP A 161 -7.70 8.52 10.20
N VAL A 162 -7.69 8.42 8.87
CA VAL A 162 -8.41 9.37 8.00
C VAL A 162 -9.92 9.13 8.09
N GLU A 163 -10.65 10.14 8.56
CA GLU A 163 -12.10 10.14 8.62
C GLU A 163 -12.71 10.36 7.23
N PRO A 164 -13.55 9.44 6.72
CA PRO A 164 -14.12 9.58 5.39
C PRO A 164 -15.35 10.51 5.39
N GLU A 165 -15.46 11.35 4.36
CA GLU A 165 -16.65 12.15 4.06
C GLU A 165 -17.59 11.42 3.07
N GLY A 166 -17.07 10.46 2.31
CA GLY A 166 -17.77 9.75 1.25
C GLY A 166 -17.10 8.45 0.79
N LEU A 167 -17.86 7.62 0.08
CA LEU A 167 -17.39 6.31 -0.39
C LEU A 167 -16.26 6.39 -1.45
N HIS A 168 -16.19 7.50 -2.18
CA HIS A 168 -15.28 7.69 -3.31
C HIS A 168 -14.21 8.73 -3.04
N ASP A 169 -14.00 9.07 -1.78
CA ASP A 169 -12.98 10.03 -1.36
C ASP A 169 -11.62 9.60 -1.84
N ARG A 170 -10.82 10.58 -2.23
CA ARG A 170 -9.46 10.36 -2.66
C ARG A 170 -8.52 10.78 -1.55
N VAL A 171 -7.36 10.13 -1.52
CA VAL A 171 -6.31 10.46 -0.57
C VAL A 171 -4.95 10.30 -1.25
N PRO A 172 -3.96 11.15 -0.94
CA PRO A 172 -2.55 10.81 -1.11
C PRO A 172 -2.23 9.55 -0.32
N LEU A 173 -1.39 8.68 -0.84
CA LEU A 173 -1.04 7.43 -0.15
C LEU A 173 0.46 7.25 -0.11
N TYR A 174 0.99 7.08 1.09
CA TYR A 174 2.39 6.74 1.32
C TYR A 174 2.43 5.51 2.24
N ILE A 175 3.12 4.44 1.82
CA ILE A 175 3.19 3.20 2.58
C ILE A 175 4.56 2.54 2.46
N GLY A 176 5.02 1.89 3.52
CA GLY A 176 6.27 1.14 3.49
C GLY A 176 6.95 1.06 4.85
N ASN A 177 8.29 1.01 4.85
CA ASN A 177 9.06 1.00 6.08
C ASN A 177 8.90 2.32 6.86
N GLY A 178 8.65 2.24 8.17
CA GLY A 178 8.40 3.40 9.04
C GLY A 178 9.42 4.52 8.89
N ARG A 179 10.73 4.20 8.91
CA ARG A 179 11.80 5.20 8.75
C ARG A 179 11.70 6.06 7.48
N LEU A 180 11.16 5.51 6.40
CA LEU A 180 10.97 6.23 5.14
C LEU A 180 9.71 7.10 5.17
N ILE A 181 8.66 6.63 5.85
CA ILE A 181 7.44 7.41 6.10
C ILE A 181 7.71 8.57 7.05
N ASP A 182 8.45 8.37 8.14
CA ASP A 182 8.85 9.44 9.06
C ASP A 182 9.65 10.53 8.34
N ARG A 183 10.60 10.14 7.48
CA ARG A 183 11.38 11.07 6.66
C ARG A 183 10.51 11.84 5.67
N LEU A 184 9.50 11.17 5.09
CA LEU A 184 8.54 11.81 4.20
C LEU A 184 7.72 12.86 4.95
N GLU A 185 7.10 12.51 6.08
CA GLU A 185 6.26 13.45 6.85
C GLU A 185 7.06 14.68 7.26
N ALA A 186 8.29 14.49 7.77
CA ALA A 186 9.19 15.61 8.08
C ALA A 186 9.47 16.51 6.86
N ALA A 187 9.69 15.93 5.68
CA ALA A 187 9.91 16.70 4.46
C ALA A 187 8.66 17.46 3.98
N LEU A 188 7.45 16.94 4.27
CA LEU A 188 6.19 17.59 3.91
C LEU A 188 5.80 18.70 4.89
N ASP A 189 6.14 18.56 6.17
CA ASP A 189 5.88 19.58 7.20
C ASP A 189 6.72 20.86 7.03
N ASP A 190 7.94 20.72 6.49
CA ASP A 190 8.88 21.84 6.29
C ASP A 190 8.60 22.70 5.02
N GLY A 191 7.61 22.33 4.20
CA GLY A 191 7.32 22.92 2.87
C GLY A 191 6.07 23.79 2.78
#